data_AF-A0A2L2YW72-F1
#
_entry.id   AF-A0A2L2YW72-F1
#
_cell.length_a   1.000
_cell.length_b   1.000
_cell.length_c   1.000
_cell.angle_alpha   90.00
_cell.angle_beta   90.00
_cell.angle_gamma   90.00
#
_symmetry.space_group_name_H-M   'P 1'
#
loop_
_entity.id
_entity.type
_entity.pdbx_description
1 polymer ?
#
loop_
_entity_poly.entity_id
_entity_poly.type
_entity_poly.pdbx_seq_one_letter_code
_entity_poly.pdbx_strand_id
1 'polypeptide(L)' 'IIVEINPDGNIFSWDQDRLRRKTRSRSSIDLLGVCRGADAIRNFDIDHRGVGTSRIPCEHIYCGDKPISDS' A
#
# COMPACT_ATOMS: atom_id res chain seq x y z
N ILE A 1 12.10 13.26 14.47
CA ILE A 1 11.50 11.96 14.82
C ILE A 1 10.13 11.93 14.17
N ILE A 2 9.85 10.92 13.35
CA ILE A 2 8.52 10.71 12.78
C ILE A 2 7.83 9.65 13.65
N VAL A 3 6.62 9.96 14.13
CA VAL A 3 5.88 9.11 15.08
C VAL A 3 4.87 8.19 14.41
N GLU A 4 4.43 8.55 13.21
CA GLU A 4 3.47 7.82 12.39
C GLU A 4 3.86 8.01 10.93
N ILE A 5 3.88 6.91 10.16
CA ILE A 5 4.32 6.90 8.76
C ILE A 5 3.20 6.47 7.80
N ASN A 6 2.06 5.99 8.32
CA ASN A 6 0.88 5.61 7.55
C ASN A 6 -0.39 6.05 8.31
N PRO A 7 -0.64 7.37 8.44
CA PRO A 7 -1.74 7.90 9.24
C PRO A 7 -3.11 7.39 8.75
N ASP A 8 -3.32 7.35 7.43
CA ASP A 8 -4.56 6.85 6.84
C ASP A 8 -4.81 5.37 7.14
N GLY A 9 -3.76 4.55 7.08
CA GLY A 9 -3.83 3.13 7.43
C GLY A 9 -4.08 2.94 8.93
N ASN A 10 -3.46 3.77 9.78
CA ASN A 10 -3.66 3.74 11.22
C ASN A 10 -5.12 4.03 11.57
N ILE A 11 -5.70 5.14 11.09
CA ILE A 11 -7.11 5.49 11.30
C ILE A 11 -8.04 4.36 10.82
N PHE A 12 -7.79 3.82 9.62
CA PHE A 12 -8.57 2.71 9.08
C PHE A 12 -8.51 1.44 9.94
N SER A 13 -7.40 1.24 10.67
CA SER A 13 -7.25 0.12 11.59
C SER A 13 -8.10 0.24 12.86
N TRP A 14 -8.45 1.46 13.25
CA TRP A 14 -9.36 1.70 14.37
C TRP A 14 -10.82 1.61 13.94
N ASP A 15 -11.13 2.06 12.72
CA ASP A 15 -12.50 2.24 12.27
C ASP A 15 -13.09 1.05 11.51
N GLN A 16 -12.30 0.29 10.74
CA GLN A 16 -12.82 -0.71 9.80
C GLN A 16 -12.13 -2.07 9.87
N ASP A 17 -10.81 -2.11 9.75
CA ASP A 17 -10.06 -3.38 9.69
C ASP A 17 -8.81 -3.29 10.56
N ARG A 18 -8.88 -3.90 11.75
CA ARG A 18 -7.79 -3.87 12.73
C ARG A 18 -6.47 -4.44 12.23
N LEU A 19 -6.49 -5.30 11.21
CA LEU A 19 -5.30 -5.94 10.65
C LEU A 19 -4.76 -5.21 9.40
N ARG A 20 -5.24 -4.01 9.13
CA ARG A 20 -4.80 -3.18 8.01
C ARG A 20 -3.30 -2.87 8.09
N ARG A 21 -2.56 -3.20 7.02
CA ARG A 21 -1.11 -2.89 6.89
C ARG A 21 -0.76 -1.94 5.74
N LYS A 22 -1.49 -2.02 4.64
CA LYS A 22 -1.26 -1.21 3.43
C LYS A 22 -1.66 0.25 3.65
N THR A 23 -1.14 1.15 2.80
CA THR A 23 -1.58 2.56 2.69
C THR A 23 -3.04 2.65 2.22
N ARG A 24 -3.57 3.83 1.88
CA ARG A 24 -4.96 3.98 1.39
C ARG A 24 -5.08 4.52 -0.04
N SER A 25 -3.97 4.53 -0.79
CA SER A 25 -3.91 4.98 -2.17
C SER A 25 -4.82 4.19 -3.12
N ARG A 26 -5.15 4.80 -4.27
CA ARG A 26 -5.85 4.12 -5.38
C ARG A 26 -4.81 3.62 -6.35
N SER A 27 -4.96 2.37 -6.80
CA SER A 27 -4.21 1.86 -7.93
C SER A 27 -4.89 2.28 -9.23
N SER A 28 -4.10 2.70 -10.22
CA SER A 28 -4.56 2.94 -11.60
C SER A 28 -4.90 1.64 -12.34
N ILE A 29 -4.45 0.48 -11.82
CA ILE A 29 -4.66 -0.85 -12.40
C ILE A 29 -6.02 -1.42 -11.95
N ASP A 30 -6.46 -1.09 -10.74
CA ASP A 30 -7.79 -1.44 -10.26
C ASP A 30 -8.81 -0.34 -10.59
N LEU A 31 -9.36 -0.41 -11.80
CA LEU A 31 -10.36 0.55 -12.31
C LEU A 31 -11.63 0.63 -11.45
N LEU A 32 -11.99 -0.45 -10.75
CA LEU A 32 -13.14 -0.48 -9.85
C LEU A 32 -12.80 0.17 -8.49
N GLY A 33 -11.51 0.32 -8.17
CA GLY A 33 -11.03 0.93 -6.94
C GLY A 33 -11.46 0.19 -5.67
N VAL A 34 -11.69 -1.12 -5.77
CA VAL A 34 -12.08 -2.03 -4.69
C VAL A 34 -10.88 -2.24 -3.76
N CYS A 35 -9.72 -2.43 -4.34
CA CYS A 35 -8.47 -2.73 -3.68
C CYS A 35 -7.70 -1.43 -3.45
N ARG A 36 -7.41 -1.18 -2.18
CA ARG A 36 -6.76 0.06 -1.73
C ARG A 36 -5.38 -0.20 -1.17
N GLY A 37 -4.51 0.76 -1.41
CA GLY A 37 -3.17 0.86 -0.86
C GLY A 37 -2.17 -0.10 -1.48
N ALA A 38 -0.92 0.33 -1.44
CA ALA A 38 0.24 -0.53 -1.57
C ALA A 38 0.83 -0.87 -0.20
N ASP A 39 1.66 -1.89 -0.18
CA ASP A 39 2.53 -2.21 0.94
C ASP A 39 3.65 -1.15 1.00
N ALA A 40 3.60 -0.29 2.02
CA ALA A 40 4.52 0.82 2.19
C ALA A 40 5.99 0.37 2.23
N ILE A 41 6.28 -0.84 2.74
CA ILE A 41 7.66 -1.37 2.83
C ILE A 41 8.11 -2.09 1.56
N ARG A 42 7.27 -2.14 0.52
CA ARG A 42 7.59 -2.71 -0.81
C ARG A 42 7.46 -1.68 -1.93
N ASN A 43 7.23 -0.42 -1.59
CA ASN A 43 7.05 0.69 -2.53
C ASN A 43 8.28 1.61 -2.64
N PHE A 44 9.43 1.23 -2.09
CA PHE A 44 10.67 1.99 -2.27
C PHE A 44 11.28 1.76 -3.65
N ASP A 45 12.07 2.71 -4.14
CA ASP A 45 12.80 2.61 -5.42
C ASP A 45 14.08 1.76 -5.28
N ILE A 46 13.93 0.56 -4.72
CA ILE A 46 14.99 -0.42 -4.52
C ILE A 46 14.38 -1.78 -4.78
N ASP A 47 14.77 -2.43 -5.88
CA ASP A 47 14.19 -3.70 -6.34
C ASP A 47 12.65 -3.66 -6.41
N HIS A 48 12.09 -2.53 -6.84
CA HIS A 48 10.65 -2.36 -6.98
C HIS A 48 10.09 -3.36 -8.00
N ARG A 49 8.97 -4.03 -7.66
CA ARG A 49 8.40 -5.16 -8.44
C ARG A 49 9.32 -6.38 -8.57
N GLY A 50 10.35 -6.45 -7.72
CA GLY A 50 11.27 -7.57 -7.58
C GLY A 50 10.68 -8.74 -6.79
N VAL A 51 11.54 -9.66 -6.37
CA VAL A 51 11.13 -10.90 -5.70
C VAL A 51 10.51 -10.59 -4.33
N GLY A 52 9.41 -11.28 -3.98
CA GLY A 52 8.71 -11.05 -2.71
C GLY A 52 7.76 -9.85 -2.71
N THR A 53 7.43 -9.34 -3.90
CA THR A 53 6.39 -8.32 -4.12
C THR A 53 5.27 -8.85 -5.02
N SER A 54 4.13 -8.17 -5.02
CA SER A 54 3.04 -8.44 -5.94
C SER A 54 2.68 -7.25 -6.80
N ARG A 55 2.23 -7.54 -8.02
CA ARG A 55 1.67 -6.57 -8.97
C ARG A 55 0.15 -6.55 -8.97
N ILE A 56 -0.49 -7.36 -8.11
CA ILE A 56 -1.94 -7.45 -7.99
C ILE A 56 -2.41 -6.51 -6.86
N PRO A 57 -3.20 -5.46 -7.15
CA PRO A 57 -3.57 -4.43 -6.16
C PRO A 57 -4.22 -4.95 -4.88
N CYS A 58 -4.92 -6.08 -4.98
CA CYS A 58 -5.65 -6.69 -3.87
C CYS A 58 -4.74 -7.46 -2.91
N GLU A 59 -3.54 -7.87 -3.33
CA GLU A 59 -2.65 -8.65 -2.47
C GLU A 59 -2.05 -7.79 -1.35
N HIS A 60 -1.73 -8.44 -0.24
CA HIS A 60 -1.16 -7.75 0.93
C HIS A 60 0.24 -7.21 0.67
N ILE A 61 0.99 -7.81 -0.25
CA ILE A 61 2.35 -7.44 -0.64
C ILE A 61 2.40 -6.63 -1.96
N TYR A 62 1.29 -5.97 -2.30
CA TYR A 62 1.22 -5.14 -3.51
C TYR A 62 2.26 -4.02 -3.45
N CYS A 63 3.17 -3.95 -4.43
CA CYS A 63 4.26 -2.96 -4.41
C CYS A 63 3.84 -1.55 -4.79
N GLY A 64 2.66 -1.35 -5.38
CA GLY A 64 2.24 -0.06 -5.93
C GLY A 64 2.37 0.01 -7.45
N ASP A 65 1.77 1.06 -8.02
CA ASP A 65 1.73 1.25 -9.48
C ASP A 65 3.12 1.59 -10.04
N LYS A 66 3.92 2.32 -9.26
CA LYS A 66 5.28 2.78 -9.54
C LYS A 66 6.04 2.93 -8.20
N PRO A 67 7.38 2.94 -8.18
CA PRO A 67 8.09 3.20 -6.94
C PRO A 67 7.74 4.58 -6.39
N ILE A 68 7.66 4.68 -5.06
CA ILE A 68 7.32 5.90 -4.32
C ILE A 68 5.98 6.48 -4.81
N SER A 69 5.02 5.60 -5.15
CA SER A 69 3.68 6.03 -5.59
C SER A 69 2.82 6.55 -4.45
N ASP A 70 3.14 6.16 -3.22
CA ASP A 70 2.39 6.53 -2.04
C ASP A 70 3.06 7.72 -1.35
N SER A 71 2.23 8.68 -0.97
CA SER A 71 2.60 9.96 -0.34
C SER A 71 1.90 10.11 1.00
#